data_AF-A0A482D736-F1
#
_entry.id   AF-A0A482D736-F1
#
_cell.length_a   1.000
_cell.length_b   1.000
_cell.length_c   1.000
_cell.angle_alpha   90.00
_cell.angle_beta   90.00
_cell.angle_gamma   90.00
#
_symmetry.space_group_name_H-M   'P 1'
#
loop_
_entity.id
_entity.type
_entity.pdbx_description
1 polymer ?
#
loop_
_entity_poly.entity_id
_entity_poly.type
_entity_poly.pdbx_seq_one_letter_code
_entity_poly.pdbx_strand_id
1 'polypeptide(L)'
;MNLSGFDIAAIVGILTIIFGVVVKVIGFPAQIRNNLQRKSTKGLSTTFMVLSFIAYVLWTLHGLLQKDSVLVIGQGIGVITTGIILYQIWLYRKN
;
A
#
# COMPACT_ATOMS: atom_id res chain seq x y z
N MET A 1 -24.42 -16.37 -21.01
CA MET A 1 -24.75 -15.12 -20.28
C MET A 1 -23.78 -14.06 -20.77
N ASN A 2 -24.25 -13.08 -21.55
CA ASN A 2 -23.39 -12.00 -22.05
C ASN A 2 -23.24 -10.96 -20.94
N LEU A 3 -22.03 -10.82 -20.40
CA LEU A 3 -21.71 -9.78 -19.43
C LEU A 3 -21.64 -8.44 -20.15
N SER A 4 -22.30 -7.43 -19.59
CA SER A 4 -22.19 -6.05 -20.09
C SER A 4 -20.81 -5.46 -19.72
N GLY A 5 -20.41 -4.37 -20.39
CA GLY A 5 -19.17 -3.67 -20.02
C GLY A 5 -19.16 -3.15 -18.58
N PHE A 6 -20.34 -2.86 -18.02
CA PHE A 6 -20.51 -2.49 -16.63
C PHE A 6 -20.18 -3.65 -15.66
N ASP A 7 -20.60 -4.87 -16.00
CA ASP A 7 -20.34 -6.07 -15.18
C ASP A 7 -18.84 -6.39 -15.12
N ILE A 8 -18.13 -6.20 -16.24
CA ILE A 8 -16.68 -6.41 -16.31
C ILE A 8 -15.94 -5.39 -15.42
N ALA A 9 -16.32 -4.11 -15.49
CA ALA A 9 -15.71 -3.06 -14.69
C ALA A 9 -15.87 -3.31 -13.17
N ALA A 10 -17.06 -3.76 -12.75
CA ALA A 10 -17.32 -4.10 -11.35
C ALA A 10 -16.43 -5.27 -10.87
N ILE A 11 -16.31 -6.32 -11.67
CA ILE A 11 -15.45 -7.48 -11.37
C ILE A 11 -13.99 -7.04 -11.23
N VAL A 12 -13.48 -6.27 -12.20
CA VAL A 12 -12.09 -5.77 -12.18
C VAL A 12 -11.86 -4.88 -10.96
N GLY A 13 -12.82 -4.01 -10.62
CA GLY A 13 -12.73 -3.16 -9.43
C GLY A 13 -12.63 -3.97 -8.13
N ILE A 14 -13.48 -4.98 -7.97
CA ILE A 14 -13.44 -5.88 -6.80
C ILE A 14 -12.10 -6.61 -6.72
N LEU A 15 -11.63 -7.19 -7.83
CA LEU A 15 -10.35 -7.90 -7.86
C LEU A 15 -9.17 -6.95 -7.56
N THR A 16 -9.24 -5.72 -8.07
CA THR A 16 -8.24 -4.69 -7.82
C THR A 16 -8.18 -4.30 -6.34
N ILE A 17 -9.34 -4.19 -5.67
CA ILE A 17 -9.36 -3.99 -4.21
C ILE A 17 -8.77 -5.20 -3.52
N ILE A 18 -9.23 -6.42 -3.82
CA ILE A 18 -8.79 -7.64 -3.11
C ILE A 18 -7.28 -7.81 -3.22
N PHE A 19 -6.74 -7.92 -4.43
CA PHE A 19 -5.31 -8.15 -4.62
C PHE A 19 -4.48 -6.92 -4.24
N GLY A 20 -5.02 -5.72 -4.51
CA GLY A 20 -4.44 -4.47 -4.06
C GLY A 20 -4.25 -4.47 -2.55
N VAL A 21 -5.28 -4.79 -1.76
CA VAL A 21 -5.20 -4.85 -0.30
C VAL A 21 -4.31 -6.00 0.17
N VAL A 22 -4.46 -7.21 -0.36
CA VAL A 22 -3.70 -8.42 0.04
C VAL A 22 -2.20 -8.17 0.02
N VAL A 23 -1.66 -7.56 -1.03
CA VAL A 23 -0.23 -7.24 -1.12
C VAL A 23 0.21 -6.32 0.02
N LYS A 24 -0.61 -5.33 0.39
CA LYS A 24 -0.30 -4.41 1.49
C LYS A 24 -0.59 -5.00 2.87
N VAL A 25 -1.41 -6.03 3.02
CA VAL A 25 -1.69 -6.65 4.34
C VAL A 25 -0.86 -7.90 4.63
N ILE A 26 -0.19 -8.47 3.63
CA ILE A 26 0.73 -9.60 3.82
C ILE A 26 2.19 -9.11 3.77
N GLY A 27 2.60 -8.49 2.67
CA GLY A 27 4.00 -8.15 2.42
C GLY A 27 4.53 -7.11 3.42
N PHE A 28 3.86 -5.96 3.51
CA PHE A 28 4.31 -4.89 4.40
C PHE A 28 4.19 -5.23 5.89
N PRO A 29 3.13 -5.89 6.40
CA PRO A 29 3.06 -6.27 7.81
C PRO A 29 4.10 -7.30 8.21
N ALA A 30 4.43 -8.26 7.33
CA ALA A 30 5.55 -9.16 7.56
C ALA A 30 6.87 -8.39 7.68
N GLN A 31 7.10 -7.41 6.81
CA GLN A 31 8.27 -6.54 6.89
C GLN A 31 8.30 -5.69 8.17
N ILE A 32 7.16 -5.09 8.55
CA ILE A 32 7.00 -4.31 9.80
C ILE A 32 7.35 -5.18 11.00
N ARG A 33 6.81 -6.41 11.07
CA ARG A 33 7.10 -7.36 12.14
C ARG A 33 8.58 -7.71 12.19
N ASN A 34 9.20 -8.00 11.05
CA ASN A 34 10.63 -8.33 10.97
C ASN A 34 11.51 -7.17 11.45
N ASN A 35 11.17 -5.94 11.07
CA ASN A 35 11.87 -4.73 11.55
C ASN A 35 11.75 -4.58 13.07
N LEU A 36 10.57 -4.80 13.65
CA LEU A 36 10.36 -4.74 15.10
C LEU A 36 11.17 -5.80 15.85
N GLN A 37 11.20 -7.03 15.34
CA GLN A 37 11.91 -8.15 15.96
C GLN A 37 13.42 -7.98 15.89
N ARG A 38 13.93 -7.53 14.73
CA ARG A 38 15.38 -7.34 14.52
C ARG A 38 15.89 -6.00 15.04
N LYS A 39 15.00 -5.06 15.37
CA LYS A 39 15.32 -3.66 15.70
C LYS A 39 16.22 -3.00 14.64
N SER A 40 16.06 -3.42 13.39
CA SER A 40 16.90 -3.02 12.27
C SER A 40 16.10 -3.05 10.98
N THR A 41 16.40 -2.12 10.08
CA THR A 41 15.86 -2.08 8.71
C THR A 41 16.92 -2.41 7.66
N LYS A 42 17.96 -3.18 8.04
CA LYS A 42 19.01 -3.61 7.12
C LYS A 42 18.41 -4.42 5.96
N GLY A 43 18.78 -4.06 4.74
CA GLY A 43 18.26 -4.66 3.51
C GLY A 43 17.02 -3.97 2.91
N LEU A 44 16.45 -2.96 3.59
CA LEU A 44 15.40 -2.12 3.00
C LEU A 44 16.00 -0.90 2.28
N SER A 45 15.57 -0.67 1.04
CA SER A 45 15.85 0.58 0.34
C SER A 45 14.96 1.69 0.90
N THR A 46 15.58 2.67 1.58
CA THR A 46 14.87 3.84 2.10
C THR A 46 14.24 4.66 0.96
N THR A 47 14.98 4.87 -0.13
CA THR A 47 14.49 5.60 -1.30
C THR A 47 13.25 4.95 -1.89
N PHE A 48 13.25 3.62 -2.04
CA PHE A 48 12.09 2.91 -2.56
C PHE A 48 10.87 3.05 -1.65
N MET A 49 11.05 2.99 -0.32
CA MET A 49 9.95 3.19 0.63
C MET A 49 9.40 4.62 0.60
N VAL A 50 10.25 5.64 0.45
CA VAL A 50 9.82 7.04 0.32
C VAL A 50 9.02 7.24 -0.96
N LEU A 51 9.53 6.76 -2.10
CA LEU A 51 8.84 6.87 -3.39
C LEU A 51 7.50 6.12 -3.36
N SER A 52 7.47 4.94 -2.75
CA SER A 52 6.24 4.16 -2.58
C SER A 52 5.21 4.92 -1.73
N PHE A 53 5.63 5.50 -0.61
CA PHE A 53 4.74 6.28 0.25
C PHE A 53 4.15 7.48 -0.50
N ILE A 54 4.99 8.25 -1.21
CA ILE A 54 4.52 9.39 -2.02
C ILE A 54 3.54 8.92 -3.09
N ALA A 55 3.85 7.83 -3.80
CA ALA A 55 2.95 7.29 -4.82
C ALA A 55 1.59 6.88 -4.22
N TYR A 56 1.57 6.19 -3.07
CA TYR A 56 0.32 5.81 -2.41
C TYR A 56 -0.49 7.03 -1.94
N VAL A 57 0.17 8.07 -1.42
CA VAL A 57 -0.51 9.32 -1.05
C VAL A 57 -1.14 9.96 -2.28
N LEU A 58 -0.38 10.14 -3.36
CA LEU A 58 -0.87 10.77 -4.58
C LEU A 58 -2.03 9.98 -5.21
N TRP A 59 -1.95 8.65 -5.27
CA TRP A 59 -3.04 7.82 -5.80
C TRP A 59 -4.28 7.84 -4.92
N THR A 60 -4.11 7.86 -3.60
CA THR A 60 -5.25 7.95 -2.67
C THR A 60 -5.94 9.30 -2.84
N LEU A 61 -5.18 10.40 -2.92
CA LEU A 61 -5.71 11.73 -3.20
C LEU A 61 -6.41 11.80 -4.55
N HIS A 62 -5.81 11.22 -5.60
CA HIS A 62 -6.43 11.14 -6.91
C HIS A 62 -7.77 10.38 -6.85
N GLY A 63 -7.82 9.23 -6.18
CA GLY A 63 -9.07 8.48 -5.97
C GLY A 63 -10.14 9.28 -5.24
N LEU A 64 -9.76 10.04 -4.21
CA LEU A 64 -10.68 10.93 -3.49
C LEU A 64 -11.25 12.01 -4.43
N LEU A 65 -10.39 12.67 -5.22
CA LEU A 65 -10.79 13.72 -6.16
C LEU A 65 -11.70 13.20 -7.27
N GLN A 66 -11.48 11.96 -7.73
CA GLN A 66 -12.30 11.31 -8.75
C GLN A 66 -13.53 10.59 -8.19
N LYS A 67 -13.75 10.61 -6.87
CA LYS A 67 -14.79 9.82 -6.17
C LYS A 67 -14.70 8.31 -6.49
N ASP A 68 -13.49 7.81 -6.71
CA ASP A 68 -13.20 6.40 -6.99
C ASP A 68 -12.81 5.67 -5.71
N SER A 69 -13.75 4.90 -5.16
CA SER A 69 -13.54 4.12 -3.93
C SER A 69 -12.56 2.95 -4.11
N VAL A 70 -12.42 2.39 -5.31
CA VAL A 70 -11.46 1.31 -5.61
C VAL A 70 -10.04 1.81 -5.40
N LEU A 71 -9.72 3.00 -5.92
CA LEU A 71 -8.42 3.62 -5.72
C LEU A 71 -8.19 4.03 -4.27
N VAL A 72 -9.17 4.67 -3.63
CA VAL A 72 -9.02 5.15 -2.25
C VAL A 72 -8.72 3.99 -1.30
N ILE A 73 -9.51 2.91 -1.37
CA ILE A 73 -9.34 1.75 -0.51
C ILE A 73 -8.06 0.99 -0.89
N GLY A 74 -7.85 0.74 -2.18
CA GLY A 74 -6.72 -0.06 -2.66
C GLY A 74 -5.36 0.57 -2.35
N GLN A 75 -5.26 1.91 -2.32
CA GLN A 75 -4.01 2.63 -2.17
C GLN A 75 -3.82 3.22 -0.76
N GLY A 76 -4.90 3.57 -0.06
CA GLY A 76 -4.84 4.16 1.28
C GLY A 76 -4.15 3.26 2.31
N ILE A 77 -4.32 1.94 2.22
CA ILE A 77 -3.61 0.98 3.09
C ILE A 77 -2.09 1.03 2.83
N GLY A 78 -1.69 1.30 1.59
CA GLY A 78 -0.29 1.52 1.22
C GLY A 78 0.33 2.70 1.95
N VAL A 79 -0.42 3.80 2.11
CA VAL A 79 0.02 4.98 2.87
C VAL A 79 0.34 4.59 4.32
N ILE A 80 -0.58 3.88 4.98
CA ILE A 80 -0.42 3.48 6.39
C ILE A 80 0.80 2.57 6.55
N THR A 81 0.87 1.51 5.75
CA THR A 81 1.89 0.47 5.88
C THR A 81 3.29 0.95 5.52
N THR A 82 3.44 1.70 4.43
CA THR A 82 4.75 2.29 4.08
C THR A 82 5.13 3.43 5.03
N GLY A 83 4.17 4.18 5.57
CA GLY A 83 4.42 5.17 6.62
C GLY A 83 4.99 4.56 7.90
N ILE A 84 4.44 3.41 8.34
CA ILE A 84 4.99 2.67 9.49
C ILE A 84 6.42 2.19 9.20
N ILE A 85 6.69 1.65 8.02
CA ILE A 85 8.04 1.20 7.65
C ILE A 85 9.02 2.39 7.62
N LEU A 86 8.62 3.54 7.07
CA LEU A 86 9.44 4.76 7.07
C LEU A 86 9.73 5.24 8.50
N TYR A 87 8.73 5.18 9.39
CA TYR A 87 8.94 5.46 10.80
C TYR A 87 9.94 4.50 11.44
N GLN A 88 9.87 3.21 11.14
CA GLN A 88 10.85 2.22 11.62
C GLN A 88 12.26 2.46 11.07
N ILE A 89 12.39 2.86 9.79
CA ILE A 89 13.66 3.24 9.19
C ILE A 89 14.27 4.41 9.96
N TRP A 90 13.47 5.44 10.28
CA TRP A 90 13.93 6.57 11.08
C TRP A 90 14.34 6.15 12.50
N LEU A 91 13.51 5.34 13.16
CA LEU A 91 13.72 4.86 14.53
C LEU A 91 14.99 4.01 14.67
N TYR A 92 15.27 3.13 13.71
CA TYR A 92 16.40 2.20 13.74
C TYR A 92 17.65 2.70 12.99
N ARG A 93 17.66 3.95 12.51
CA ARG A 93 18.82 4.53 11.80
C ARG A 93 20.07 4.69 12.68
N LYS A 94 19.89 4.78 14.01
CA LYS A 94 20.94 5.06 14.99
C LYS A 94 21.30 3.88 15.90
N ASN A 95 20.64 2.73 15.73
CA ASN A 95 20.98 1.47 16.41
C ASN A 95 21.94 0.67 15.56
#